data_AF-A0A9X8DMD4-F1
#
_entry.id   AF-A0A9X8DMD4-F1
#
_cell.length_a   1.000
_cell.length_b   1.000
_cell.length_c   1.000
_cell.angle_alpha   90.00
_cell.angle_beta   90.00
_cell.angle_gamma   90.00
#
_symmetry.space_group_name_H-M   'P 1'
#
loop_
_entity.id
_entity.type
_entity.pdbx_description
1 polymer ?
#
loop_
_entity_poly.entity_id
_entity_poly.type
_entity_poly.pdbx_seq_one_letter_code
_entity_poly.pdbx_strand_id
1 'polypeptide(L)'
;MASFPTSWQERYASKKPKARALISPFQVRFLDNTEEEQTRGITMKSSAISLMYEGPLTPSERKAGGLDSTNDDVTVPYLINLVDSPGHVDFSFDVSTAVRLCDGALVLIDVIEGVCAQTHAVLRQVAWQEGIRPCLVLNKIDRLIHELQFTPVEAYQHICRIVEQ
;
A
#
# COMPACT_ATOMS: atom_id res chain seq x y z
N MET A 1 -4.92 33.80 31.02
CA MET A 1 -4.71 32.36 31.33
C MET A 1 -6.02 31.63 31.11
N ALA A 2 -6.35 31.31 29.86
CA ALA A 2 -7.56 30.59 29.50
C ALA A 2 -7.22 29.10 29.38
N SER A 3 -7.84 28.28 30.23
CA SER A 3 -7.75 26.84 30.27
C SER A 3 -8.49 26.23 29.07
N PHE A 4 -7.76 25.52 28.21
CA PHE A 4 -8.34 24.76 27.10
C PHE A 4 -9.08 23.52 27.62
N PRO A 5 -10.26 23.18 27.07
CA PRO A 5 -11.00 22.00 27.50
C PRO A 5 -10.30 20.71 27.07
N THR A 6 -10.06 19.83 28.05
CA THR A 6 -9.38 18.53 28.00
C THR A 6 -10.18 17.43 27.28
N SER A 7 -11.06 17.78 26.35
CA SER A 7 -12.04 16.85 25.74
C SER A 7 -11.54 16.07 24.51
N TRP A 8 -10.30 16.33 24.07
CA TRP A 8 -9.71 15.63 22.92
C TRP A 8 -9.27 14.19 23.24
N GLN A 9 -8.79 13.94 24.46
CA GLN A 9 -8.31 12.62 24.89
C GLN A 9 -9.47 11.64 25.13
N GLU A 10 -10.61 12.10 25.68
CA GLU A 10 -11.78 11.25 25.92
C GLU A 10 -12.52 10.86 24.63
N ARG A 11 -12.59 11.76 23.64
CA ARG A 11 -13.19 11.46 22.33
C ARG A 11 -12.39 10.43 21.53
N TYR A 12 -11.06 10.39 21.66
CA TYR A 12 -10.21 9.38 21.03
C TYR A 12 -10.21 8.04 21.77
N ALA A 13 -10.49 8.01 23.07
CA ALA A 13 -10.54 6.77 23.85
C ALA A 13 -11.78 5.92 23.51
N SER A 14 -12.93 6.54 23.21
CA SER A 14 -14.19 5.84 22.95
C SER A 14 -14.34 5.26 21.53
N LYS A 15 -13.44 5.60 20.60
CA LYS A 15 -13.46 5.10 19.21
C LYS A 15 -12.19 4.34 18.82
N LYS A 16 -11.55 3.65 19.77
CA LYS A 16 -10.53 2.67 19.42
C LYS A 16 -11.22 1.38 18.94
N PRO A 17 -11.18 1.01 17.64
CA PRO A 17 -11.32 -0.40 17.33
C PRO A 17 -10.24 -1.12 18.13
N LYS A 18 -10.60 -2.24 18.77
CA LYS A 18 -9.65 -3.08 19.51
C LYS A 18 -8.59 -3.57 18.52
N ALA A 19 -7.53 -2.79 18.33
CA ALA A 19 -6.31 -3.21 17.65
C ALA A 19 -5.58 -4.17 18.59
N ARG A 20 -6.14 -5.39 18.67
CA ARG A 20 -5.49 -6.55 19.25
C ARG A 20 -5.12 -7.45 18.08
N ALA A 21 -4.22 -6.96 17.23
CA ALA A 21 -3.48 -7.80 16.31
C ALA A 21 -2.28 -8.40 17.06
N LEU A 22 -2.59 -9.22 18.07
CA LEU A 22 -1.69 -10.30 18.44
C LEU A 22 -1.87 -11.33 17.34
N ILE A 23 -0.80 -11.61 16.61
CA ILE A 23 -0.70 -12.54 15.49
C ILE A 23 -1.54 -13.79 15.79
N SER A 24 -2.65 -13.93 15.07
CA SER A 24 -3.57 -15.07 15.16
C SER A 24 -3.40 -15.96 13.92
N PRO A 25 -3.60 -17.28 14.02
CA PRO A 25 -3.43 -18.21 12.89
C PRO A 25 -4.43 -18.01 11.73
N PHE A 26 -5.28 -16.99 11.79
CA PHE A 26 -6.21 -16.60 10.74
C PHE A 26 -5.77 -15.29 10.08
N GLN A 27 -4.65 -15.31 9.37
CA GLN A 27 -4.37 -14.27 8.38
C GLN A 27 -5.24 -14.57 7.16
N VAL A 28 -6.38 -13.87 7.05
CA VAL A 28 -7.31 -14.06 5.92
C VAL A 28 -6.60 -13.61 4.65
N ARG A 29 -6.18 -14.58 3.83
CA ARG A 29 -5.62 -14.32 2.50
C ARG A 29 -6.74 -14.39 1.48
N PHE A 30 -7.35 -13.26 1.21
CA PHE A 30 -8.53 -13.17 0.34
C PHE A 30 -8.22 -13.44 -1.13
N LEU A 31 -6.96 -13.23 -1.55
CA LEU A 31 -6.52 -13.36 -2.96
C LEU A 31 -5.85 -14.71 -3.26
N ASP A 32 -5.44 -15.44 -2.21
CA ASP A 32 -4.87 -16.79 -2.28
C ASP A 32 -5.97 -17.85 -2.10
N ASN A 33 -6.67 -18.17 -3.19
CA ASN A 33 -7.81 -19.09 -3.15
C ASN A 33 -7.42 -20.57 -3.19
N THR A 34 -6.21 -20.91 -3.65
CA THR A 34 -5.81 -22.31 -3.79
C THR A 34 -5.22 -22.88 -2.50
N GLU A 35 -5.48 -24.17 -2.24
CA GLU A 35 -4.94 -24.86 -1.05
C GLU A 35 -3.40 -24.87 -1.03
N GLU A 36 -2.77 -24.91 -2.20
CA GLU A 36 -1.31 -24.85 -2.34
C GLU A 36 -0.74 -23.47 -1.95
N GLU A 37 -1.36 -22.38 -2.36
CA GLU A 37 -0.97 -21.00 -1.97
C GLU A 37 -1.13 -20.80 -0.46
N GLN A 38 -2.26 -21.26 0.10
CA GLN A 38 -2.52 -21.17 1.53
C GLN A 38 -1.48 -21.95 2.34
N THR A 39 -1.13 -23.16 1.90
CA THR A 39 -0.12 -23.99 2.57
C THR A 39 1.28 -23.38 2.47
N ARG A 40 1.64 -22.81 1.31
CA ARG A 40 3.01 -22.32 1.06
C ARG A 40 3.28 -20.89 1.53
N GLY A 41 2.25 -20.10 1.81
CA GLY A 41 2.49 -18.71 2.24
C GLY A 41 2.74 -17.74 1.10
N ILE A 42 2.56 -18.14 -0.17
CA ILE A 42 2.93 -17.37 -1.35
C ILE A 42 1.80 -17.33 -2.36
N THR A 43 1.69 -16.22 -3.09
CA THR A 43 0.84 -16.07 -4.26
C THR A 43 1.48 -16.79 -5.45
N MET A 44 0.75 -17.72 -6.07
CA MET A 44 1.22 -18.50 -7.21
C MET A 44 0.50 -18.09 -8.50
N LYS A 45 -0.73 -17.61 -8.40
CA LYS A 45 -1.53 -17.13 -9.54
C LYS A 45 -1.98 -15.69 -9.34
N SER A 46 -2.09 -14.96 -10.45
CA SER A 46 -2.62 -13.60 -10.38
C SER A 46 -4.13 -13.62 -10.16
N SER A 47 -4.60 -12.82 -9.20
CA SER A 47 -6.02 -12.64 -8.85
C SER A 47 -6.40 -11.18 -9.00
N ALA A 48 -7.58 -10.90 -9.54
CA ALA A 48 -8.08 -9.53 -9.71
C ALA A 48 -9.29 -9.25 -8.81
N ILE A 49 -9.33 -8.07 -8.20
CA ILE A 49 -10.46 -7.56 -7.43
C ILE A 49 -10.83 -6.16 -7.88
N SER A 50 -12.12 -5.83 -7.79
CA SER A 50 -12.63 -4.49 -8.03
C SER A 50 -13.12 -3.89 -6.73
N LEU A 51 -12.65 -2.69 -6.42
CA LEU A 51 -13.01 -1.91 -5.25
C LEU A 51 -13.72 -0.64 -5.69
N MET A 52 -14.87 -0.36 -5.08
CA MET A 52 -15.51 0.94 -5.22
C MET A 52 -15.03 1.84 -4.08
N TYR A 53 -14.44 2.97 -4.42
CA TYR A 53 -13.92 3.96 -3.48
C TYR A 53 -14.60 5.30 -3.70
N GLU A 54 -15.29 5.83 -2.70
CA GLU A 54 -15.83 7.18 -2.74
C GLU A 54 -14.79 8.14 -2.14
N GLY A 55 -14.16 8.94 -3.00
CA GLY A 55 -13.03 9.77 -2.63
C GLY A 55 -13.25 11.25 -2.93
N PRO A 56 -12.41 12.14 -2.38
CA PRO A 56 -12.45 13.54 -2.74
C PRO A 56 -12.09 13.74 -4.21
N LEU A 57 -12.62 14.80 -4.83
CA LEU A 57 -12.27 15.20 -6.19
C LEU A 57 -10.76 15.39 -6.35
N THR A 58 -10.17 14.83 -7.40
CA THR A 58 -8.78 15.15 -7.74
C THR A 58 -8.66 16.62 -8.18
N PRO A 59 -7.49 17.28 -8.03
CA PRO A 59 -7.30 18.67 -8.47
C PRO A 59 -7.64 18.90 -9.95
N SER A 60 -7.44 17.87 -10.78
CA SER A 60 -7.80 17.82 -12.20
C SER A 60 -9.32 17.84 -12.43
N GLU A 61 -10.08 17.08 -11.64
CA GLU A 61 -11.55 17.03 -11.76
C GLU A 61 -12.23 18.27 -11.18
N ARG A 62 -11.65 18.88 -10.13
CA ARG A 62 -12.13 20.19 -9.62
C ARG A 62 -12.08 21.27 -10.70
N LYS A 63 -11.02 21.28 -11.51
CA LYS A 63 -10.87 22.22 -12.64
C LYS A 63 -11.83 21.92 -13.78
N ALA A 64 -12.07 20.65 -14.10
CA ALA A 64 -12.99 20.25 -15.16
C ALA A 64 -14.47 20.50 -14.79
N GLY A 65 -14.83 20.38 -13.51
CA GLY A 65 -16.18 20.60 -13.00
C GLY A 65 -16.57 22.07 -12.78
N GLY A 66 -15.69 23.03 -13.08
CA GLY A 66 -15.95 24.46 -12.87
C GLY A 66 -16.25 24.83 -11.41
N LEU A 67 -15.84 23.99 -10.46
CA LEU A 67 -16.18 24.13 -9.04
C LEU A 67 -15.11 25.00 -8.35
N ASP A 68 -15.47 26.27 -8.11
CA ASP A 68 -14.64 27.24 -7.40
C ASP A 68 -14.53 26.85 -5.92
N SER A 69 -13.42 26.19 -5.58
CA SER A 69 -12.72 26.10 -4.28
C SER A 69 -13.44 26.01 -2.91
N THR A 70 -14.77 25.88 -2.78
CA THR A 70 -15.42 26.02 -1.45
C THR A 70 -16.18 24.80 -0.92
N ASN A 71 -16.40 23.75 -1.71
CA ASN A 71 -17.14 22.57 -1.25
C ASN A 71 -16.23 21.34 -1.16
N ASP A 72 -15.63 21.11 0.01
CA ASP A 72 -14.85 19.90 0.31
C ASP A 72 -15.71 18.64 0.50
N ASP A 73 -17.04 18.78 0.51
CA ASP A 73 -18.00 17.70 0.77
C ASP A 73 -18.43 16.92 -0.49
N VAL A 74 -17.93 17.29 -1.68
CA VAL A 74 -18.26 16.59 -2.93
C VAL A 74 -17.31 15.40 -3.11
N THR A 75 -17.84 14.19 -2.95
CA THR A 75 -17.15 12.93 -3.24
C THR A 75 -17.49 12.41 -4.63
N VAL A 76 -16.56 11.67 -5.22
CA VAL A 76 -16.73 11.01 -6.52
C VAL A 76 -16.49 9.51 -6.33
N PRO A 77 -17.34 8.65 -6.92
CA PRO A 77 -17.11 7.21 -6.92
C PRO A 77 -16.01 6.84 -7.93
N TYR A 78 -14.97 6.17 -7.45
CA TYR A 78 -13.88 5.60 -8.24
C TYR A 78 -13.97 4.08 -8.22
N LEU A 79 -13.99 3.46 -9.39
CA LEU A 79 -13.83 2.03 -9.53
C LEU A 79 -12.34 1.71 -9.71
N ILE A 80 -11.74 1.07 -8.71
CA ILE A 80 -10.33 0.71 -8.69
C ILE A 80 -10.22 -0.80 -8.90
N ASN A 81 -9.57 -1.22 -9.98
CA ASN A 81 -9.24 -2.61 -10.22
C ASN A 81 -7.81 -2.87 -9.72
N LEU A 82 -7.67 -3.86 -8.83
CA LEU A 82 -6.37 -4.31 -8.33
C LEU A 82 -6.12 -5.71 -8.86
N VAL A 83 -4.93 -5.91 -9.42
CA VAL A 83 -4.41 -7.22 -9.78
C VAL A 83 -3.29 -7.54 -8.82
N ASP A 84 -3.44 -8.62 -8.09
CA ASP A 84 -2.39 -9.17 -7.24
C ASP A 84 -1.55 -10.13 -8.08
N SER A 85 -0.25 -9.90 -8.12
CA SER A 85 0.69 -10.64 -8.94
C SER A 85 1.66 -11.44 -8.05
N PRO A 86 2.08 -12.63 -8.46
CA PRO A 86 2.99 -13.45 -7.67
C PRO A 86 4.35 -12.77 -7.46
N GLY A 87 4.85 -12.79 -6.22
CA GLY A 87 6.12 -12.14 -5.85
C GLY A 87 7.37 -13.02 -6.05
N HIS A 88 7.21 -14.29 -6.42
CA HIS A 88 8.33 -15.21 -6.61
C HIS A 88 8.92 -15.10 -8.02
N VAL A 89 10.25 -15.19 -8.14
CA VAL A 89 10.99 -15.02 -9.40
C VAL A 89 10.55 -15.96 -10.52
N ASP A 90 10.09 -17.16 -10.15
CA ASP A 90 9.61 -18.18 -11.08
C ASP A 90 8.34 -17.77 -11.84
N PHE A 91 7.63 -16.75 -11.37
CA PHE A 91 6.37 -16.28 -11.96
C PHE A 91 6.49 -14.88 -12.60
N SER A 92 7.70 -14.49 -13.01
CA SER A 92 7.97 -13.21 -13.68
C SER A 92 7.12 -12.96 -14.94
N PHE A 93 6.69 -14.03 -15.62
CA PHE A 93 5.77 -13.93 -16.77
C PHE A 93 4.37 -13.40 -16.37
N ASP A 94 3.83 -13.88 -15.25
CA ASP A 94 2.53 -13.43 -14.74
C ASP A 94 2.60 -11.97 -14.26
N VAL A 95 3.71 -11.59 -13.62
CA VAL A 95 3.98 -10.19 -13.24
C VAL A 95 4.00 -9.28 -14.47
N SER A 96 4.70 -9.69 -15.54
CA SER A 96 4.74 -8.94 -16.79
C SER A 96 3.36 -8.75 -17.42
N THR A 97 2.57 -9.81 -17.41
CA THR A 97 1.21 -9.79 -17.97
C THR A 97 0.29 -8.90 -17.13
N ALA A 98 0.35 -8.99 -15.80
CA ALA A 98 -0.43 -8.14 -14.90
C ALA A 98 -0.09 -6.66 -15.07
N VAL A 99 1.20 -6.33 -15.17
CA VAL A 99 1.69 -4.97 -15.39
C VAL A 99 1.11 -4.39 -16.68
N ARG A 100 1.13 -5.13 -17.79
CA ARG A 100 0.57 -4.67 -19.09
C ARG A 100 -0.93 -4.40 -19.08
N LEU A 101 -1.67 -4.98 -18.13
CA LEU A 101 -3.11 -4.79 -17.99
C LEU A 101 -3.46 -3.58 -17.12
N CYS A 102 -2.50 -3.07 -16.34
CA CYS A 102 -2.72 -2.02 -15.35
C CYS A 102 -2.18 -0.67 -15.82
N ASP A 103 -2.89 0.41 -15.48
CA ASP A 103 -2.44 1.79 -15.76
C ASP A 103 -1.33 2.27 -14.80
N GLY A 104 -1.12 1.53 -13.71
CA GLY A 104 -0.22 1.87 -12.61
C GLY A 104 0.23 0.61 -11.89
N ALA A 105 1.39 0.68 -11.23
CA ALA A 105 1.91 -0.42 -10.44
C ALA A 105 2.17 0.02 -9.00
N LEU A 106 1.70 -0.75 -8.02
CA LEU A 106 2.08 -0.57 -6.63
C LEU A 106 3.30 -1.44 -6.35
N VAL A 107 4.37 -0.82 -5.84
CA VAL A 107 5.62 -1.52 -5.53
C VAL A 107 5.77 -1.59 -4.03
N LEU A 108 5.61 -2.79 -3.47
CA LEU A 108 5.70 -3.04 -2.04
C LEU A 108 7.16 -3.36 -1.67
N ILE A 109 7.70 -2.64 -0.68
CA ILE A 109 9.05 -2.88 -0.15
C ILE A 109 8.96 -3.08 1.36
N ASP A 110 9.49 -4.20 1.87
CA ASP A 110 9.66 -4.41 3.30
C ASP A 110 10.77 -3.49 3.81
N VAL A 111 10.46 -2.65 4.80
CA VAL A 111 11.43 -1.69 5.34
C VAL A 111 12.64 -2.34 6.01
N ILE A 112 12.59 -3.61 6.40
CA ILE A 112 13.75 -4.30 6.98
C ILE A 112 14.65 -4.86 5.88
N GLU A 113 14.07 -5.51 4.89
CA GLU A 113 14.82 -6.13 3.79
C GLU A 113 15.35 -5.09 2.81
N GLY A 114 14.64 -3.98 2.62
CA GLY A 114 15.01 -2.91 1.71
C GLY A 114 14.81 -3.28 0.23
N VAL A 115 15.53 -2.61 -0.66
CA VAL A 115 15.43 -2.86 -2.10
C VAL A 115 16.29 -4.07 -2.49
N CYS A 116 15.63 -5.19 -2.79
CA CYS A 116 16.30 -6.39 -3.28
C CYS A 116 16.58 -6.32 -4.79
N ALA A 117 17.53 -7.12 -5.28
CA ALA A 117 17.83 -7.22 -6.72
C ALA A 117 16.61 -7.57 -7.58
N GLN A 118 15.67 -8.34 -7.02
CA GLN A 118 14.39 -8.69 -7.64
C GLN A 118 13.50 -7.45 -7.83
N THR A 119 13.38 -6.61 -6.79
CA THR A 119 12.63 -5.35 -6.85
C THR A 119 13.21 -4.41 -7.90
N HIS A 120 14.54 -4.31 -8.02
CA HIS A 120 15.18 -3.53 -9.09
C HIS A 120 14.84 -4.06 -10.48
N ALA A 121 14.82 -5.38 -10.68
CA ALA A 121 14.48 -5.97 -11.97
C ALA A 121 13.02 -5.66 -12.37
N VAL A 122 12.09 -5.80 -11.42
CA VAL A 122 10.66 -5.49 -11.63
C VAL A 122 10.47 -3.99 -11.88
N LEU A 123 11.08 -3.12 -11.06
CA LEU A 123 11.01 -1.67 -11.26
C LEU A 123 11.53 -1.26 -12.63
N ARG A 124 12.67 -1.82 -13.06
CA ARG A 124 13.23 -1.55 -14.38
C ARG A 124 12.32 -2.03 -15.50
N GLN A 125 11.67 -3.18 -15.34
CA GLN A 125 10.69 -3.68 -16.29
C GLN A 125 9.46 -2.75 -16.38
N VAL A 126 8.82 -2.46 -15.25
CA VAL A 126 7.61 -1.61 -15.19
C VAL A 126 7.87 -0.20 -15.73
N ALA A 127 8.94 0.45 -15.27
CA ALA A 127 9.22 1.84 -15.61
C ALA A 127 9.83 2.02 -16.99
N TRP A 128 10.75 1.13 -17.40
CA TRP A 128 11.56 1.33 -18.60
C TRP A 128 11.00 0.62 -19.85
N GLN A 129 10.35 -0.53 -19.68
CA GLN A 129 9.86 -1.32 -20.81
C GLN A 129 8.38 -1.02 -21.10
N GLU A 130 7.57 -0.90 -20.06
CA GLU A 130 6.11 -0.76 -20.20
C GLU A 130 5.62 0.69 -19.98
N GLY A 131 6.47 1.58 -19.46
CA GLY A 131 6.16 3.01 -19.30
C GLY A 131 5.07 3.32 -18.26
N ILE A 132 4.83 2.40 -17.33
CA ILE A 132 3.80 2.52 -16.30
C ILE A 132 4.33 3.32 -15.12
N ARG A 133 3.44 4.09 -14.45
CA ARG A 133 3.80 4.89 -13.27
C ARG A 133 3.85 3.99 -12.02
N PRO A 134 5.03 3.77 -11.42
CA PRO A 134 5.12 3.03 -10.16
C PRO A 134 4.76 3.94 -8.98
N CYS A 135 4.10 3.38 -7.97
CA CYS A 135 3.85 3.99 -6.68
C CYS A 135 4.51 3.13 -5.60
N LEU A 136 5.54 3.67 -4.95
CA LEU A 136 6.28 2.97 -3.90
C LEU A 136 5.47 2.95 -2.60
N VAL A 137 5.32 1.77 -2.02
CA VAL A 137 4.64 1.55 -0.75
C VAL A 137 5.59 0.82 0.20
N LEU A 138 5.97 1.49 1.28
CA LEU A 138 6.80 0.91 2.33
C LEU A 138 5.93 0.10 3.30
N ASN A 139 6.22 -1.18 3.39
CA ASN A 139 5.46 -2.14 4.18
C ASN A 139 6.23 -2.54 5.46
N LYS A 140 5.49 -2.99 6.47
CA LYS A 140 6.00 -3.47 7.77
C LYS A 140 6.82 -2.45 8.57
N ILE A 141 6.44 -1.17 8.52
CA ILE A 141 7.09 -0.05 9.25
C ILE A 141 7.14 -0.32 10.77
N ASP A 142 6.15 -1.03 11.29
CA ASP A 142 6.09 -1.45 12.69
C ASP A 142 7.30 -2.29 13.13
N ARG A 143 7.93 -3.05 12.22
CA ARG A 143 9.12 -3.83 12.53
C ARG A 143 10.35 -2.96 12.84
N LEU A 144 10.42 -1.72 12.33
CA LEU A 144 11.49 -0.78 12.70
C LEU A 144 11.47 -0.46 14.20
N ILE A 145 10.27 -0.42 14.79
CA ILE A 145 10.06 -0.09 16.20
C ILE A 145 10.18 -1.35 17.06
N HIS A 146 9.56 -2.45 16.63
CA HIS A 146 9.48 -3.66 17.45
C HIS A 146 10.70 -4.57 17.36
N GLU A 147 11.32 -4.70 16.20
CA GLU A 147 12.47 -5.61 15.99
C GLU A 147 13.80 -4.87 16.09
N LEU A 148 13.94 -3.76 15.34
CA LEU A 148 15.18 -2.97 15.33
C LEU A 148 15.27 -1.95 16.46
N GLN A 149 14.15 -1.66 17.13
CA GLN A 149 14.05 -0.70 18.24
C GLN A 149 14.65 0.67 17.93
N PHE A 150 14.51 1.12 16.68
CA PHE A 150 15.04 2.41 16.25
C PHE A 150 14.34 3.58 16.93
N THR A 151 15.10 4.63 17.19
CA THR A 151 14.52 5.94 17.50
C THR A 151 13.80 6.51 16.26
N PRO A 152 12.86 7.45 16.42
CA PRO A 152 12.16 8.05 15.29
C PRO A 152 13.09 8.67 14.23
N VAL A 153 14.24 9.20 14.68
CA VAL A 153 15.25 9.80 13.79
C VAL A 153 15.99 8.72 13.00
N GLU A 154 16.39 7.63 13.64
CA GLU A 154 17.05 6.50 12.97
C GLU A 154 16.10 5.82 11.98
N ALA A 155 14.83 5.62 12.35
CA ALA A 155 13.81 5.08 11.47
C ALA A 155 13.60 5.97 10.24
N TYR A 156 13.55 7.30 10.42
CA TYR A 156 13.47 8.24 9.30
C TYR A 156 14.69 8.14 8.37
N GLN A 157 15.90 8.17 8.93
CA GLN A 157 17.13 8.03 8.13
C GLN A 157 17.22 6.70 7.39
N HIS A 158 16.69 5.63 7.98
CA HIS A 158 16.62 4.31 7.36
C HIS A 158 15.64 4.30 6.18
N ILE A 159 14.45 4.87 6.37
CA ILE A 159 13.46 5.01 5.30
C ILE A 159 14.02 5.86 4.15
N CYS A 160 14.67 6.99 4.44
CA CYS A 160 15.33 7.81 3.41
C CYS A 160 16.36 7.00 2.61
N ARG A 161 17.19 6.21 3.29
CA ARG A 161 18.18 5.34 2.63
C ARG A 161 17.55 4.30 1.71
N ILE A 162 16.36 3.78 2.02
CA ILE A 162 15.63 2.85 1.15
C ILE A 162 15.10 3.57 -0.09
N VAL A 163 14.59 4.80 0.06
CA VAL A 163 14.03 5.58 -1.04
C VAL A 163 15.13 6.07 -2.00
N GLU A 164 16.36 6.26 -1.52
CA GLU A 164 17.51 6.70 -2.33
C GLU A 164 18.17 5.58 -3.14
N GLN A 165 17.85 4.30 -2.90
CA GLN A 165 18.37 3.13 -3.63
C GLN A 165 17.74 2.97 -5.02
#